data_AF-A0A2V8A9I9-F1
#
_entry.id   AF-A0A2V8A9I9-F1
#
_cell.length_a   1.000
_cell.length_b   1.000
_cell.length_c   1.000
_cell.angle_alpha   90.00
_cell.angle_beta   90.00
_cell.angle_gamma   90.00
#
_symmetry.space_group_name_H-M   'P 1'
#
loop_
_entity.id
_entity.type
_entity.pdbx_description
1 polymer ?
#
loop_
_entity_poly.entity_id
_entity_poly.type
_entity_poly.pdbx_seq_one_letter_code
_entity_poly.pdbx_strand_id
1 'polypeptide(L)'
;MGPICWPRRRSAGRRLHGPLPRDPRWTARRSSQSRCSRCTALSCSSTSSRTWLDATCRGSGLRAARSGVHTEHHRQRSYGTEADPEYFPYGRRRPILILISLGASLLAPLALAVRFGVLAPVSWIVPPLGRMVRERASALAINPRFVRLAPISAAGRVEEAAACAVVWMAVSLWWNGHLPTSALACWAATVAVASGVNAVRTLAAHRYDRDEGELRKIDQLVDSCTIDGGRGRRMLIIGHTLVAPLGLRFHALHHWIPSLPYHNLGRAHRRLVATLGGDAPYRATVERGFSPLLRDLVRRSRRSRL
;
A
#
# COMPACT_ATOMS: atom_id res chain seq x y z
N MET A 1 -30.72 -13.94 -38.59
CA MET A 1 -30.74 -15.18 -37.79
C MET A 1 -29.41 -15.90 -37.99
N GLY A 2 -28.79 -16.37 -36.91
CA GLY A 2 -27.53 -17.14 -36.89
C GLY A 2 -26.40 -16.46 -36.11
N PRO A 3 -26.02 -16.94 -34.91
CA PRO A 3 -24.89 -16.41 -34.15
C PRO A 3 -23.59 -17.10 -34.58
N ILE A 4 -22.54 -16.32 -34.85
CA ILE A 4 -21.20 -16.84 -35.15
C ILE A 4 -20.51 -17.19 -33.82
N CYS A 5 -20.34 -18.48 -33.59
CA CYS A 5 -19.57 -19.08 -32.51
C CYS A 5 -18.06 -18.97 -32.81
N TRP A 6 -17.24 -18.50 -31.86
CA TRP A 6 -15.77 -18.62 -31.95
C TRP A 6 -15.24 -19.61 -30.90
N PRO A 7 -14.24 -20.44 -31.22
CA PRO A 7 -13.84 -21.57 -30.39
C PRO A 7 -12.92 -21.14 -29.24
N ARG A 8 -13.10 -21.75 -28.07
CA ARG A 8 -12.09 -21.79 -27.00
C ARG A 8 -10.81 -22.47 -27.53
N ARG A 9 -9.65 -21.81 -27.42
CA ARG A 9 -8.35 -22.51 -27.45
C ARG A 9 -7.47 -22.21 -26.25
N ARG A 10 -6.82 -23.30 -25.87
CA ARG A 10 -5.95 -23.56 -24.73
C ARG A 10 -4.60 -22.84 -24.85
N SER A 11 -4.00 -22.65 -23.70
CA SER A 11 -2.61 -22.23 -23.43
C SER A 11 -1.55 -22.98 -24.26
N ALA A 12 -0.68 -22.21 -24.92
CA ALA A 12 0.70 -22.59 -25.24
C ALA A 12 1.53 -21.31 -25.42
N GLY A 13 2.69 -21.23 -24.77
CA GLY A 13 3.58 -20.08 -24.82
C GLY A 13 4.26 -19.93 -26.18
N ARG A 14 4.41 -18.67 -26.63
CA ARG A 14 5.42 -18.24 -27.60
C ARG A 14 5.83 -16.81 -27.27
N ARG A 15 7.15 -16.59 -27.20
CA ARG A 15 7.78 -15.27 -27.15
C ARG A 15 7.45 -14.55 -28.46
N LEU A 16 7.03 -13.28 -28.39
CA LEU A 16 6.90 -12.41 -29.55
C LEU A 16 7.88 -11.25 -29.40
N HIS A 17 9.06 -11.41 -30.00
CA HIS A 17 9.89 -10.30 -30.42
C HIS A 17 9.55 -10.01 -31.88
N GLY A 18 9.11 -8.79 -32.16
CA GLY A 18 8.90 -8.25 -33.51
C GLY A 18 8.52 -6.77 -33.42
N PRO A 19 9.09 -5.88 -34.26
CA PRO A 19 8.77 -4.46 -34.21
C PRO A 19 7.36 -4.20 -34.77
N LEU A 20 6.65 -3.25 -34.16
CA LEU A 20 5.30 -2.83 -34.58
C LEU A 20 5.33 -2.17 -35.98
N PRO A 21 4.32 -2.40 -36.83
CA PRO A 21 4.22 -1.72 -38.12
C PRO A 21 3.84 -0.24 -37.95
N ARG A 22 4.50 0.63 -38.72
CA ARG A 22 4.18 2.06 -38.83
C ARG A 22 3.07 2.25 -39.87
N ASP A 23 1.92 2.77 -39.45
CA ASP A 23 0.82 3.13 -40.34
C ASP A 23 0.82 4.66 -40.60
N PRO A 24 0.94 5.14 -41.86
CA PRO A 24 1.16 6.55 -42.17
C PRO A 24 -0.16 7.30 -42.38
N ARG A 25 -1.04 7.34 -41.36
CA ARG A 25 -2.30 8.11 -41.40
C ARG A 25 -2.55 8.89 -40.11
N TRP A 26 -1.61 9.76 -39.74
CA TRP A 26 -1.85 10.86 -38.80
C TRP A 26 -1.09 12.10 -39.28
N THR A 27 -1.57 12.71 -40.36
CA THR A 27 -1.17 14.06 -40.78
C THR A 27 -1.98 15.09 -39.99
N ALA A 28 -1.27 15.95 -39.27
CA ALA A 28 -1.80 17.06 -38.48
C ALA A 28 -2.63 18.04 -39.35
N ARG A 29 -3.85 18.36 -38.90
CA ARG A 29 -4.65 19.46 -39.46
C ARG A 29 -4.70 20.60 -38.44
N ARG A 30 -4.04 21.72 -38.77
CA ARG A 30 -4.14 23.02 -38.10
C ARG A 30 -5.40 23.74 -38.56
N SER A 31 -6.24 24.16 -37.62
CA SER A 31 -7.24 25.25 -37.69
C SER A 31 -7.99 25.26 -36.35
N SER A 32 -8.29 26.35 -35.65
CA SER A 32 -8.20 27.79 -35.85
C SER A 32 -8.39 28.43 -34.47
N GLN A 33 -7.57 29.43 -34.14
CA GLN A 33 -7.72 30.25 -32.94
C GLN A 33 -8.98 31.12 -33.05
N SER A 34 -9.87 31.05 -32.06
CA SER A 34 -10.81 32.12 -31.76
C SER A 34 -10.37 32.83 -30.47
N ARG A 35 -10.15 34.15 -30.61
CA ARG A 35 -9.78 35.06 -29.54
C ARG A 35 -10.99 35.28 -28.62
N CYS A 36 -10.77 35.29 -27.31
CA CYS A 36 -11.58 36.12 -26.42
C CYS A 36 -10.63 36.92 -25.52
N SER A 37 -10.71 38.22 -25.73
CA SER A 37 -9.89 39.30 -25.20
C SER A 37 -10.29 39.68 -23.78
N ARG A 38 -9.33 39.63 -22.85
CA ARG A 38 -9.16 40.56 -21.71
C ARG A 38 -7.85 40.20 -20.99
N CYS A 39 -6.76 40.80 -21.44
CA CYS A 39 -5.52 40.94 -20.68
C CYS A 39 -5.19 42.43 -20.69
N THR A 40 -5.40 43.09 -19.56
CA THR A 40 -4.82 44.40 -19.29
C THR A 40 -3.57 44.15 -18.48
N ALA A 41 -2.44 44.61 -19.00
CA ALA A 41 -1.12 44.54 -18.39
C ALA A 41 -1.07 45.32 -17.08
N LEU A 42 -0.22 44.89 -16.15
CA LEU A 42 0.63 45.77 -15.34
C LEU A 42 1.77 44.93 -14.74
N SER A 43 2.96 45.20 -15.24
CA SER A 43 4.25 44.80 -14.68
C SER A 43 4.74 45.91 -13.74
N CYS A 44 5.03 45.60 -12.46
CA CYS A 44 6.19 46.14 -11.76
C CYS A 44 6.47 45.46 -10.40
N SER A 45 7.76 45.28 -10.14
CA SER A 45 8.47 45.34 -8.84
C SER A 45 8.12 44.36 -7.70
N SER A 46 9.03 43.41 -7.54
CA SER A 46 9.80 43.09 -6.32
C SER A 46 9.14 43.19 -4.93
N THR A 47 9.43 42.12 -4.19
CA THR A 47 9.55 41.98 -2.72
C THR A 47 8.34 41.38 -2.01
N SER A 48 8.62 40.32 -1.24
CA SER A 48 7.77 39.74 -0.19
C SER A 48 6.51 38.95 -0.62
N SER A 49 6.69 37.70 -1.08
CA SER A 49 5.59 36.71 -1.06
C SER A 49 6.06 35.24 -1.14
N ARG A 50 7.20 34.91 -0.51
CA ARG A 50 7.64 33.50 -0.34
C ARG A 50 7.04 32.78 0.87
N THR A 51 6.14 33.42 1.62
CA THR A 51 5.61 32.88 2.89
C THR A 51 4.18 32.35 2.83
N TRP A 52 3.45 32.56 1.72
CA TRP A 52 2.02 32.20 1.64
C TRP A 52 1.72 30.87 0.93
N LEU A 53 2.67 30.30 0.17
CA LEU A 53 2.49 29.00 -0.52
C LEU A 53 2.85 27.77 0.36
N ASP A 54 3.51 27.97 1.50
CA ASP A 54 3.90 26.88 2.42
C ASP A 54 2.91 26.64 3.57
N ALA A 55 1.85 27.44 3.67
CA ALA A 55 0.92 27.42 4.81
C ALA A 55 -0.32 26.52 4.61
N THR A 56 -0.67 26.13 3.38
CA THR A 56 -1.89 25.34 3.11
C THR A 56 -1.68 23.83 3.09
N CYS A 57 -0.46 23.33 3.24
CA CYS A 57 -0.18 21.88 3.32
C CYS A 57 -0.20 21.29 4.75
N ARG A 58 -0.42 22.09 5.79
CA ARG A 58 -0.46 21.63 7.19
C ARG A 58 -1.90 21.46 7.68
N GLY A 59 -2.53 20.38 7.23
CA GLY A 59 -3.82 19.91 7.76
C GLY A 59 -3.75 18.44 8.16
N SER A 60 -4.04 18.14 9.43
CA SER A 60 -4.18 16.85 10.12
C SER A 60 -2.89 16.06 10.43
N GLY A 61 -2.52 16.10 11.72
CA GLY A 61 -1.35 15.47 12.34
C GLY A 61 -1.52 13.98 12.64
N LEU A 62 -1.60 13.17 11.59
CA LEU A 62 -1.56 11.69 11.68
C LEU A 62 -0.64 11.06 10.60
N ARG A 63 0.34 11.82 10.10
CA ARG A 63 1.18 11.44 8.95
C ARG A 63 2.60 10.96 9.31
N ALA A 64 3.05 11.05 10.55
CA ALA A 64 4.49 10.98 10.84
C ALA A 64 5.06 9.54 10.91
N ALA A 65 4.28 8.53 11.31
CA ALA A 65 4.82 7.16 11.39
C ALA A 65 5.00 6.43 10.04
N ARG A 66 4.27 6.81 8.97
CA ARG A 66 4.22 6.04 7.70
C ARG A 66 4.74 6.78 6.45
N SER A 67 4.97 8.09 6.53
CA SER A 67 5.08 8.97 5.36
C SER A 67 6.31 8.75 4.45
N GLY A 68 7.37 8.12 4.95
CA GLY A 68 8.54 7.78 4.12
C GLY A 68 8.48 6.38 3.49
N VAL A 69 8.00 5.38 4.25
CA VAL A 69 8.11 3.96 3.92
C VAL A 69 7.06 3.53 2.90
N HIS A 70 5.81 3.98 3.08
CA HIS A 70 4.76 3.67 2.10
C HIS A 70 5.03 4.37 0.76
N THR A 71 5.67 5.54 0.77
CA THR A 71 6.11 6.23 -0.46
C THR A 71 7.12 5.38 -1.25
N GLU A 72 7.98 4.61 -0.56
CA GLU A 72 8.88 3.67 -1.22
C GLU A 72 8.09 2.58 -1.97
N HIS A 73 7.01 2.07 -1.40
CA HIS A 73 6.15 1.10 -2.09
C HIS A 73 5.46 1.68 -3.35
N HIS A 74 5.20 3.00 -3.41
CA HIS A 74 4.66 3.64 -4.63
C HIS A 74 5.71 3.92 -5.70
N ARG A 75 6.99 3.93 -5.34
CA ARG A 75 8.07 4.23 -6.29
C ARG A 75 8.26 3.05 -7.24
N GLN A 76 8.35 3.37 -8.52
CA GLN A 76 8.48 2.38 -9.59
C GLN A 76 9.77 1.55 -9.47
N ARG A 77 10.87 2.17 -8.99
CA ARG A 77 12.19 1.54 -8.88
C ARG A 77 12.30 0.52 -7.75
N SER A 78 11.51 0.69 -6.71
CA SER A 78 11.54 -0.13 -5.49
C SER A 78 10.45 -1.17 -5.48
N TYR A 79 9.30 -0.93 -6.11
CA TYR A 79 8.16 -1.83 -6.07
C TYR A 79 8.54 -3.28 -6.47
N GLY A 80 8.23 -4.24 -5.60
CA GLY A 80 8.54 -5.65 -5.85
C GLY A 80 10.02 -6.04 -5.75
N THR A 81 10.88 -5.15 -5.27
CA THR A 81 12.30 -5.42 -5.00
C THR A 81 12.56 -5.57 -3.49
N GLU A 82 13.81 -5.83 -3.10
CA GLU A 82 14.20 -5.85 -1.67
C GLU A 82 14.05 -4.49 -0.98
N ALA A 83 14.00 -3.41 -1.75
CA ALA A 83 13.73 -2.06 -1.24
C ALA A 83 12.23 -1.79 -1.00
N ASP A 84 11.33 -2.73 -1.34
CA ASP A 84 9.90 -2.59 -1.06
C ASP A 84 9.54 -3.12 0.34
N PRO A 85 9.05 -2.28 1.26
CA PRO A 85 8.62 -2.73 2.59
C PRO A 85 7.27 -3.48 2.57
N GLU A 86 6.42 -3.23 1.58
CA GLU A 86 5.04 -3.73 1.51
C GLU A 86 4.87 -4.81 0.42
N TYR A 87 5.96 -5.31 -0.15
CA TYR A 87 5.96 -6.39 -1.14
C TYR A 87 6.90 -7.54 -0.76
N PHE A 88 6.35 -8.74 -0.72
CA PHE A 88 7.11 -9.98 -0.67
C PHE A 88 6.45 -10.98 -1.64
N PRO A 89 7.21 -11.70 -2.48
CA PRO A 89 6.68 -12.47 -3.62
C PRO A 89 5.93 -13.76 -3.23
N TYR A 90 4.92 -13.68 -2.35
CA TYR A 90 4.14 -14.81 -1.85
C TYR A 90 3.57 -15.70 -2.95
N GLY A 91 3.22 -15.16 -4.12
CA GLY A 91 2.71 -15.95 -5.25
C GLY A 91 3.73 -16.91 -5.84
N ARG A 92 5.04 -16.64 -5.64
CA ARG A 92 6.18 -17.43 -6.13
C ARG A 92 6.93 -18.16 -5.03
N ARG A 93 6.48 -18.11 -3.78
CA ARG A 93 7.14 -18.80 -2.66
C ARG A 93 6.21 -19.84 -2.04
N ARG A 94 6.79 -20.74 -1.24
CA ARG A 94 6.04 -21.75 -0.49
C ARG A 94 4.94 -21.14 0.39
N PRO A 95 3.77 -21.77 0.50
CA PRO A 95 2.63 -21.23 1.26
C PRO A 95 2.89 -21.12 2.76
N ILE A 96 3.88 -21.85 3.28
CA ILE A 96 4.32 -21.72 4.67
C ILE A 96 4.76 -20.29 5.01
N LEU A 97 5.33 -19.54 4.06
CA LEU A 97 5.73 -18.16 4.31
C LEU A 97 4.53 -17.22 4.50
N ILE A 98 3.39 -17.52 3.86
CA ILE A 98 2.13 -16.80 4.10
C ILE A 98 1.68 -17.06 5.55
N LEU A 99 1.74 -18.30 6.01
CA LEU A 99 1.36 -18.67 7.38
C LEU A 99 2.31 -18.04 8.41
N ILE A 100 3.62 -18.05 8.14
CA ILE A 100 4.61 -17.39 9.00
C ILE A 100 4.34 -15.89 9.08
N SER A 101 4.04 -15.22 7.96
CA SER A 101 3.71 -13.78 7.96
C SER A 101 2.45 -13.47 8.77
N LEU A 102 1.40 -14.29 8.66
CA LEU A 102 0.19 -14.16 9.45
C LEU A 102 0.46 -14.38 10.94
N GLY A 103 1.19 -15.45 11.28
CA GLY A 103 1.58 -15.76 12.66
C GLY A 103 2.45 -14.65 13.29
N ALA A 104 3.46 -14.17 12.56
CA ALA A 104 4.30 -13.06 12.99
C ALA A 104 3.49 -11.77 13.23
N SER A 105 2.47 -11.52 12.40
CA SER A 105 1.59 -10.37 12.57
C SER A 105 0.71 -10.48 13.82
N LEU A 106 0.29 -11.68 14.21
CA LEU A 106 -0.44 -11.91 15.47
C LEU A 106 0.45 -11.67 16.70
N LEU A 107 1.78 -11.79 16.57
CA LEU A 107 2.75 -11.46 17.61
C LEU A 107 3.10 -9.96 17.66
N ALA A 108 2.41 -9.11 16.91
CA ALA A 108 2.57 -7.65 16.97
C ALA A 108 2.54 -7.05 18.40
N PRO A 109 1.64 -7.41 19.33
CA PRO A 109 1.68 -6.83 20.68
C PRO A 109 3.02 -7.11 21.38
N LEU A 110 3.53 -8.34 21.30
CA LEU A 110 4.83 -8.69 21.87
C LEU A 110 5.97 -7.95 21.16
N ALA A 111 5.94 -7.92 19.81
CA ALA A 111 6.95 -7.23 19.02
C ALA A 111 7.00 -5.73 19.35
N LEU A 112 5.86 -5.07 19.51
CA LEU A 112 5.76 -3.66 19.87
C LEU A 112 6.23 -3.41 21.31
N ALA A 113 5.85 -4.28 22.26
CA ALA A 113 6.29 -4.19 23.65
C ALA A 113 7.82 -4.31 23.76
N VAL A 114 8.43 -5.29 23.08
CA VAL A 114 9.89 -5.45 23.04
C VAL A 114 10.55 -4.28 22.30
N ARG A 115 9.99 -3.85 21.17
CA ARG A 115 10.54 -2.76 20.34
C ARG A 115 10.60 -1.43 21.07
N PHE A 116 9.56 -1.08 21.83
CA PHE A 116 9.45 0.21 22.49
C PHE A 116 9.85 0.17 23.97
N GLY A 117 9.61 -0.94 24.67
CA GLY A 117 10.02 -1.10 26.07
C GLY A 117 11.51 -1.41 26.26
N VAL A 118 12.10 -2.17 25.33
CA VAL A 118 13.49 -2.63 25.44
C VAL A 118 14.36 -2.03 24.34
N LEU A 119 14.04 -2.27 23.07
CA LEU A 119 14.95 -1.87 21.99
C LEU A 119 15.08 -0.35 21.86
N ALA A 120 13.99 0.41 21.97
CA ALA A 120 14.04 1.88 21.88
C ALA A 120 15.01 2.50 22.91
N PRO A 121 14.85 2.31 24.24
CA PRO A 121 15.75 2.93 25.21
C PRO A 121 17.20 2.45 25.08
N VAL A 122 17.43 1.15 24.85
CA VAL A 122 18.79 0.63 24.66
C VAL A 122 19.43 1.21 23.39
N SER A 123 18.64 1.44 22.34
CA SER A 123 19.13 1.98 21.07
C SER A 123 19.57 3.45 21.15
N TRP A 124 19.09 4.19 22.14
CA TRP A 124 19.55 5.56 22.41
C TRP A 124 20.93 5.59 23.06
N ILE A 125 21.31 4.51 23.75
CA ILE A 125 22.59 4.36 24.46
C ILE A 125 23.62 3.65 23.58
N VAL A 126 23.20 2.60 22.85
CA VAL A 126 24.08 1.72 22.07
C VAL A 126 23.95 2.03 20.57
N PRO A 127 24.92 2.73 19.96
CA PRO A 127 24.80 3.20 18.57
C PRO A 127 24.60 2.08 17.52
N PRO A 128 25.26 0.90 17.61
CA PRO A 128 24.99 -0.21 16.70
C PRO A 128 23.53 -0.68 16.74
N LEU A 129 22.94 -0.76 17.94
CA LEU A 129 21.53 -1.11 18.09
C LEU A 129 20.62 0.00 17.55
N GLY A 130 20.97 1.27 17.81
CA GLY A 130 20.36 2.45 17.17
C GLY A 130 20.26 2.33 15.66
N ARG A 131 21.34 1.90 15.01
CA ARG A 131 21.37 1.69 13.56
C ARG A 131 20.43 0.55 13.13
N MET A 132 20.54 -0.62 13.76
CA MET A 132 19.68 -1.77 13.47
C MET A 132 18.20 -1.44 13.64
N VAL A 133 17.85 -0.75 14.73
CA VAL A 133 16.48 -0.35 15.05
C VAL A 133 15.93 0.60 13.98
N ARG A 134 16.71 1.61 13.56
CA ARG A 134 16.30 2.54 12.50
C ARG A 134 16.15 1.85 11.15
N GLU A 135 17.06 0.95 10.81
CA GLU A 135 17.11 0.31 9.50
C GLU A 135 16.06 -0.79 9.34
N ARG A 136 15.84 -1.62 10.37
CA ARG A 136 15.03 -2.85 10.27
C ARG A 136 13.79 -2.89 11.16
N ALA A 137 13.77 -2.12 12.25
CA ALA A 137 12.67 -2.16 13.22
C ALA A 137 11.89 -0.83 13.32
N SER A 138 12.05 0.07 12.35
CA SER A 138 11.35 1.37 12.31
C SER A 138 10.14 1.37 11.37
N ALA A 139 9.91 0.26 10.68
CA ALA A 139 8.83 0.07 9.73
C ALA A 139 8.13 -1.26 10.00
N LEU A 140 6.80 -1.26 9.95
CA LEU A 140 6.04 -2.50 9.90
C LEU A 140 6.04 -3.00 8.45
N ALA A 141 7.13 -3.67 8.06
CA ALA A 141 7.34 -4.20 6.72
C ALA A 141 6.97 -5.68 6.66
N ILE A 142 6.35 -6.12 5.55
CA ILE A 142 6.14 -7.55 5.30
C ILE A 142 7.37 -8.21 4.68
N ASN A 143 8.25 -7.41 4.08
CA ASN A 143 9.49 -7.86 3.50
C ASN A 143 10.58 -7.94 4.57
N PRO A 144 11.06 -9.14 4.95
CA PRO A 144 12.08 -9.28 5.99
C PRO A 144 13.45 -8.74 5.58
N ARG A 145 13.70 -8.57 4.26
CA ARG A 145 14.96 -8.04 3.75
C ARG A 145 14.98 -6.53 3.66
N PHE A 146 13.83 -5.88 3.83
CA PHE A 146 13.74 -4.43 3.73
C PHE A 146 14.67 -3.74 4.74
N VAL A 147 15.42 -2.77 4.23
CA VAL A 147 16.30 -1.89 4.99
C VAL A 147 15.90 -0.46 4.69
N ARG A 148 15.47 0.27 5.72
CA ARG A 148 15.12 1.68 5.60
C ARG A 148 16.38 2.53 5.49
N LEU A 149 16.58 3.15 4.33
CA LEU A 149 17.66 4.11 4.09
C LEU A 149 17.28 5.54 4.49
N ALA A 150 15.99 5.87 4.43
CA ALA A 150 15.50 7.21 4.74
C ALA A 150 15.65 7.52 6.25
N PRO A 151 16.17 8.70 6.63
CA PRO A 151 16.32 9.06 8.02
C PRO A 151 14.98 9.12 8.76
N ILE A 152 15.03 8.94 10.08
CA ILE A 152 13.87 9.16 10.95
C ILE A 152 13.70 10.67 11.14
N SER A 153 12.51 11.17 10.81
CA SER A 153 12.16 12.58 11.00
C SER A 153 12.17 12.95 12.50
N ALA A 154 12.24 14.26 12.81
CA ALA A 154 12.12 14.72 14.19
C ALA A 154 10.81 14.23 14.84
N ALA A 155 9.70 14.32 14.11
CA ALA A 155 8.40 13.79 14.54
C ALA A 155 8.46 12.29 14.83
N GLY A 156 9.12 11.49 13.97
CA GLY A 156 9.26 10.05 14.20
C GLY A 156 10.07 9.71 15.45
N ARG A 157 11.06 10.55 15.83
CA ARG A 157 11.78 10.39 17.10
C ARG A 157 10.92 10.71 18.31
N VAL A 158 10.06 11.73 18.20
CA VAL A 158 9.08 12.06 19.25
C VAL A 158 8.04 10.94 19.39
N GLU A 159 7.54 10.39 18.29
CA GLU A 159 6.63 9.23 18.29
C GLU A 159 7.28 8.01 18.96
N GLU A 160 8.56 7.74 18.69
CA GLU A 160 9.30 6.66 19.34
C GLU A 160 9.44 6.88 20.85
N ALA A 161 9.82 8.09 21.28
CA ALA A 161 9.94 8.41 22.70
C ALA A 161 8.58 8.33 23.41
N ALA A 162 7.51 8.82 22.78
CA ALA A 162 6.16 8.72 23.31
C ALA A 162 5.68 7.26 23.42
N ALA A 163 5.96 6.43 22.41
CA ALA A 163 5.63 5.00 22.47
C ALA A 163 6.41 4.28 23.59
N CYS A 164 7.70 4.60 23.77
CA CYS A 164 8.50 4.10 24.89
C CYS A 164 7.89 4.53 26.24
N ALA A 165 7.52 5.81 26.38
CA ALA A 165 6.89 6.34 27.59
C ALA A 165 5.55 5.66 27.89
N VAL A 166 4.71 5.40 26.89
CA VAL A 166 3.44 4.68 27.07
C VAL A 166 3.66 3.25 27.57
N VAL A 167 4.66 2.54 27.03
CA VAL A 167 4.99 1.18 27.48
C VAL A 167 5.43 1.18 28.93
N TRP A 168 6.37 2.06 29.30
CA TRP A 168 6.86 2.14 30.68
C TRP A 168 5.81 2.66 31.66
N MET A 169 4.94 3.58 31.24
CA MET A 169 3.78 4.00 32.03
C MET A 169 2.85 2.82 32.31
N ALA A 170 2.52 2.01 31.30
CA ALA A 170 1.69 0.82 31.47
C ALA A 170 2.35 -0.22 32.39
N VAL A 171 3.66 -0.45 32.24
CA VAL A 171 4.43 -1.34 33.12
C VAL A 171 4.42 -0.83 34.57
N SER A 172 4.65 0.46 34.78
CA SER A 172 4.62 1.07 36.12
C SER A 172 3.22 0.98 36.75
N LEU A 173 2.16 1.29 36.01
CA LEU A 173 0.79 1.18 36.54
C LEU A 173 0.42 -0.27 36.86
N TRP A 174 0.86 -1.23 36.04
CA TRP A 174 0.65 -2.65 36.30
C TRP A 174 1.42 -3.13 37.53
N TRP A 175 2.69 -2.74 37.65
CA TRP A 175 3.54 -3.09 38.78
C TRP A 175 3.01 -2.56 40.12
N ASN A 176 2.46 -1.34 40.12
CA ASN A 176 1.86 -0.72 41.31
C ASN A 176 0.40 -1.17 41.57
N GLY A 177 -0.13 -2.13 40.79
CA GLY A 177 -1.49 -2.65 40.97
C GLY A 177 -2.63 -1.74 40.49
N HIS A 178 -2.32 -0.60 39.86
CA HIS A 178 -3.32 0.32 39.30
C HIS A 178 -3.87 -0.15 37.95
N LEU A 179 -3.13 -0.98 37.22
CA LEU A 179 -3.57 -1.56 35.95
C LEU A 179 -3.73 -3.08 36.10
N PRO A 180 -4.96 -3.63 35.98
CA PRO A 180 -5.16 -5.07 36.12
C PRO A 180 -4.53 -5.83 34.94
N THR A 181 -4.03 -7.03 35.20
CA THR A 181 -3.46 -7.91 34.16
C THR A 181 -4.45 -8.19 33.02
N SER A 182 -5.76 -8.22 33.31
CA SER A 182 -6.80 -8.35 32.30
C SER A 182 -6.79 -7.21 31.28
N ALA A 183 -6.44 -5.98 31.67
CA ALA A 183 -6.33 -4.86 30.74
C ALA A 183 -5.18 -5.07 29.74
N LEU A 184 -4.03 -5.58 30.21
CA LEU A 184 -2.90 -5.94 29.34
C LEU A 184 -3.26 -7.09 28.39
N ALA A 185 -3.98 -8.10 28.88
CA ALA A 185 -4.47 -9.20 28.06
C ALA A 185 -5.46 -8.72 26.98
N CYS A 186 -6.40 -7.84 27.33
CA CYS A 186 -7.34 -7.23 26.40
C CYS A 186 -6.62 -6.38 25.35
N TRP A 187 -5.63 -5.58 25.75
CA TRP A 187 -4.79 -4.83 24.82
C TRP A 187 -4.06 -5.76 23.85
N ALA A 188 -3.40 -6.80 24.37
CA ALA A 188 -2.65 -7.75 23.55
C ALA A 188 -3.57 -8.46 22.54
N ALA A 189 -4.73 -8.94 22.98
CA ALA A 189 -5.72 -9.57 22.12
C ALA A 189 -6.23 -8.61 21.03
N THR A 190 -6.54 -7.36 21.40
CA THR A 190 -7.04 -6.35 20.45
C THR A 190 -5.99 -6.02 19.39
N VAL A 191 -4.74 -5.80 19.79
CA VAL A 191 -3.64 -5.50 18.86
C VAL A 191 -3.33 -6.71 17.97
N ALA A 192 -3.33 -7.92 18.53
CA ALA A 192 -3.13 -9.16 17.76
C ALA A 192 -4.21 -9.31 16.68
N VAL A 193 -5.49 -9.16 17.04
CA VAL A 193 -6.61 -9.25 16.09
C VAL A 193 -6.51 -8.16 15.02
N ALA A 194 -6.29 -6.89 15.42
CA ALA A 194 -6.17 -5.78 14.49
C ALA A 194 -5.00 -5.99 13.50
N SER A 195 -3.85 -6.45 13.99
CA SER A 195 -2.68 -6.76 13.18
C SER A 195 -2.90 -7.96 12.27
N GLY A 196 -3.56 -9.02 12.76
CA GLY A 196 -3.94 -10.19 11.95
C GLY A 196 -4.87 -9.82 10.80
N VAL A 197 -5.90 -9.00 11.08
CA VAL A 197 -6.78 -8.45 10.04
C VAL A 197 -5.98 -7.62 9.03
N ASN A 198 -5.07 -6.76 9.50
CA ASN A 198 -4.18 -5.99 8.63
C ASN A 198 -3.28 -6.89 7.76
N ALA A 199 -2.77 -8.00 8.28
CA ALA A 199 -1.92 -8.92 7.54
C ALA A 199 -2.68 -9.66 6.44
N VAL A 200 -3.86 -10.20 6.76
CA VAL A 200 -4.77 -10.82 5.77
C VAL A 200 -5.13 -9.81 4.67
N ARG A 201 -5.35 -8.57 5.08
CA ARG A 201 -5.67 -7.46 4.17
C ARG A 201 -4.50 -7.16 3.22
N THR A 202 -3.28 -7.08 3.75
CA THR A 202 -2.08 -6.88 2.94
C THR A 202 -1.92 -8.02 1.93
N LEU A 203 -2.10 -9.27 2.33
CA LEU A 203 -2.04 -10.42 1.42
C LEU A 203 -3.06 -10.37 0.26
N ALA A 204 -4.12 -9.56 0.38
CA ALA A 204 -5.10 -9.35 -0.68
C ALA A 204 -4.91 -8.05 -1.48
N ALA A 205 -3.93 -7.22 -1.13
CA ALA A 205 -3.67 -5.95 -1.80
C ALA A 205 -3.01 -6.12 -3.17
N HIS A 206 -2.22 -7.19 -3.32
CA HIS A 206 -1.41 -7.47 -4.50
C HIS A 206 -1.50 -8.95 -4.92
N ARG A 207 -1.10 -9.23 -6.16
CA ARG A 207 -0.97 -10.59 -6.67
C ARG A 207 0.33 -11.25 -6.20
N TYR A 208 1.37 -10.47 -5.90
CA TYR A 208 2.65 -10.98 -5.39
C TYR A 208 3.39 -11.92 -6.36
N ASP A 209 3.27 -11.69 -7.66
CA ASP A 209 3.82 -12.55 -8.72
C ASP A 209 5.19 -12.09 -9.26
N ARG A 210 5.82 -11.09 -8.66
CA ARG A 210 7.08 -10.50 -9.14
C ARG A 210 8.20 -10.74 -8.12
N ASP A 211 9.30 -11.35 -8.56
CA ASP A 211 10.44 -11.65 -7.67
C ASP A 211 11.47 -10.52 -7.70
N GLU A 212 11.77 -9.94 -8.87
CA GLU A 212 12.86 -8.97 -9.06
C GLU A 212 12.62 -8.07 -10.30
N GLY A 213 13.29 -6.91 -10.32
CA GLY A 213 13.38 -6.00 -11.45
C GLY A 213 12.39 -4.83 -11.43
N GLU A 214 12.83 -3.67 -11.95
CA GLU A 214 11.97 -2.49 -12.09
C GLU A 214 10.78 -2.80 -13.00
N LEU A 215 9.56 -2.56 -12.50
CA LEU A 215 8.35 -2.76 -13.28
C LEU A 215 7.99 -1.50 -14.06
N ARG A 216 7.28 -1.67 -15.18
CA ARG A 216 6.54 -0.54 -15.75
C ARG A 216 5.38 -0.20 -14.83
N LYS A 217 4.98 1.08 -14.79
CA LYS A 217 3.84 1.52 -13.97
C LYS A 217 2.54 0.76 -14.25
N ILE A 218 2.36 0.27 -15.48
CA ILE A 218 1.21 -0.57 -15.83
C ILE A 218 1.29 -1.96 -15.22
N ASP A 219 2.48 -2.54 -15.09
CA ASP A 219 2.70 -3.85 -14.46
C ASP A 219 2.45 -3.77 -12.95
N GLN A 220 2.90 -2.68 -12.31
CA GLN A 220 2.57 -2.38 -10.91
C GLN A 220 1.06 -2.22 -10.70
N LEU A 221 0.36 -1.58 -11.65
CA LEU A 221 -1.09 -1.41 -11.60
C LEU A 221 -1.81 -2.77 -11.63
N VAL A 222 -1.47 -3.66 -12.58
CA VAL A 222 -2.16 -4.94 -12.74
C VAL A 222 -1.81 -5.98 -11.67
N ASP A 223 -0.66 -5.83 -11.01
CA ASP A 223 -0.33 -6.61 -9.82
C ASP A 223 -1.16 -6.15 -8.60
N SER A 224 -1.53 -4.87 -8.54
CA SER A 224 -2.39 -4.32 -7.49
C SER A 224 -3.86 -4.71 -7.69
N CYS A 225 -4.57 -4.91 -6.58
CA CYS A 225 -5.97 -5.33 -6.61
C CYS A 225 -6.94 -4.24 -6.13
N THR A 226 -8.12 -4.17 -6.74
CA THR A 226 -9.26 -3.36 -6.30
C THR A 226 -10.40 -4.32 -6.00
N ILE A 227 -10.92 -4.29 -4.79
CA ILE A 227 -11.97 -5.20 -4.35
C ILE A 227 -13.30 -4.48 -4.46
N ASP A 228 -13.96 -4.63 -5.60
CA ASP A 228 -15.30 -4.11 -5.79
C ASP A 228 -16.30 -5.20 -5.42
N GLY A 229 -16.55 -5.33 -4.11
CA GLY A 229 -17.54 -6.27 -3.57
C GLY A 229 -18.83 -6.16 -4.37
N GLY A 230 -19.16 -7.24 -5.09
CA GLY A 230 -20.23 -7.23 -6.09
C GLY A 230 -21.55 -6.68 -5.56
N ARG A 231 -22.40 -6.15 -6.46
CA ARG A 231 -23.64 -5.38 -6.20
C ARG A 231 -24.66 -5.97 -5.20
N GLY A 232 -24.47 -7.19 -4.68
CA GLY A 232 -25.50 -7.96 -3.95
C GLY A 232 -25.35 -8.15 -2.44
N ARG A 233 -24.32 -7.66 -1.73
CA ARG A 233 -24.15 -7.94 -0.28
C ARG A 233 -24.01 -6.69 0.57
N ARG A 234 -25.11 -5.96 0.70
CA ARG A 234 -25.29 -4.82 1.62
C ARG A 234 -25.12 -5.21 3.11
N MET A 235 -25.30 -6.48 3.45
CA MET A 235 -25.16 -7.01 4.82
C MET A 235 -23.71 -7.29 5.25
N LEU A 236 -22.74 -7.12 4.34
CA LEU A 236 -21.30 -7.31 4.57
C LEU A 236 -20.55 -5.97 4.75
N ILE A 237 -21.26 -4.85 4.86
CA ILE A 237 -20.66 -3.50 4.84
C ILE A 237 -19.82 -3.23 6.09
N ILE A 238 -20.23 -3.69 7.29
CA ILE A 238 -19.45 -3.49 8.52
C ILE A 238 -18.17 -4.32 8.47
N GLY A 239 -18.28 -5.62 8.17
CA GLY A 239 -17.12 -6.50 7.98
C GLY A 239 -16.19 -6.02 6.85
N HIS A 240 -16.75 -5.55 5.74
CA HIS A 240 -15.96 -5.03 4.61
C HIS A 240 -15.32 -3.67 4.92
N THR A 241 -15.92 -2.82 5.75
CA THR A 241 -15.33 -1.54 6.17
C THR A 241 -14.23 -1.74 7.20
N LEU A 242 -14.38 -2.73 8.09
CA LEU A 242 -13.37 -3.12 9.08
C LEU A 242 -12.19 -3.86 8.42
N VAL A 243 -12.46 -4.76 7.48
CA VAL A 243 -11.43 -5.56 6.79
C VAL A 243 -10.78 -4.78 5.63
N ALA A 244 -11.51 -3.85 5.01
CA ALA A 244 -11.05 -3.05 3.88
C ALA A 244 -11.49 -1.58 4.02
N PRO A 245 -10.84 -0.80 4.89
CA PRO A 245 -11.04 0.64 4.91
C PRO A 245 -10.74 1.23 3.52
N LEU A 246 -11.35 2.38 3.21
CA LEU A 246 -11.47 2.97 1.86
C LEU A 246 -10.22 2.84 0.95
N GLY A 247 -9.02 2.97 1.50
CA GLY A 247 -7.77 2.86 0.75
C GLY A 247 -7.48 1.48 0.18
N LEU A 248 -7.79 0.41 0.91
CA LEU A 248 -7.46 -0.93 0.44
C LEU A 248 -8.55 -1.52 -0.47
N ARG A 249 -9.79 -1.04 -0.33
CA ARG A 249 -10.86 -1.40 -1.28
C ARG A 249 -10.48 -1.01 -2.72
N PHE A 250 -9.86 0.14 -2.89
CA PHE A 250 -9.44 0.65 -4.20
C PHE A 250 -7.92 0.73 -4.31
N HIS A 251 -7.20 -0.26 -3.76
CA HIS A 251 -5.74 -0.22 -3.63
C HIS A 251 -5.03 -0.03 -4.97
N ALA A 252 -5.46 -0.73 -6.02
CA ALA A 252 -4.91 -0.52 -7.36
C ALA A 252 -5.09 0.92 -7.88
N LEU A 253 -6.22 1.56 -7.56
CA LEU A 253 -6.45 2.95 -7.92
C LEU A 253 -5.58 3.91 -7.10
N HIS A 254 -5.38 3.60 -5.81
CA HIS A 254 -4.46 4.32 -4.94
C HIS A 254 -3.02 4.23 -5.48
N HIS A 255 -2.56 3.07 -5.94
CA HIS A 255 -1.26 2.92 -6.60
C HIS A 255 -1.16 3.70 -7.92
N TRP A 256 -2.26 3.77 -8.67
CA TRP A 256 -2.24 4.47 -9.95
C TRP A 256 -2.19 5.99 -9.76
N ILE A 257 -3.02 6.51 -8.84
CA ILE A 257 -3.20 7.93 -8.58
C ILE A 257 -3.11 8.20 -7.06
N PRO A 258 -1.90 8.13 -6.44
CA PRO A 258 -1.75 8.23 -4.99
C PRO A 258 -2.14 9.60 -4.41
N SER A 259 -2.19 10.64 -5.26
CA SER A 259 -2.61 11.98 -4.89
C SER A 259 -4.13 12.13 -4.74
N LEU A 260 -4.92 11.17 -5.23
CA LEU A 260 -6.37 11.23 -5.15
C LEU A 260 -6.82 10.91 -3.70
N PRO A 261 -7.60 11.80 -3.03
CA PRO A 261 -8.02 11.55 -1.66
C PRO A 261 -8.83 10.25 -1.53
N TYR A 262 -8.60 9.50 -0.43
CA TYR A 262 -9.24 8.20 -0.19
C TYR A 262 -10.78 8.22 -0.30
N HIS A 263 -11.42 9.30 0.15
CA HIS A 263 -12.88 9.47 0.08
C HIS A 263 -13.39 9.62 -1.36
N ASN A 264 -12.53 10.02 -2.31
CA ASN A 264 -12.87 10.18 -3.73
C ASN A 264 -12.62 8.91 -4.56
N LEU A 265 -11.87 7.93 -4.04
CA LEU A 265 -11.51 6.71 -4.78
C LEU A 265 -12.73 5.95 -5.28
N GLY A 266 -13.79 5.81 -4.46
CA GLY A 266 -14.99 5.10 -4.88
C GLY A 266 -15.74 5.80 -6.02
N ARG A 267 -15.76 7.15 -6.03
CA ARG A 267 -16.37 7.93 -7.11
C ARG A 267 -15.54 7.82 -8.39
N ALA A 268 -14.22 7.89 -8.27
CA ALA A 268 -13.30 7.74 -9.39
C ALA A 268 -13.36 6.33 -10.00
N HIS A 269 -13.37 5.28 -9.18
CA HIS A 269 -13.52 3.89 -9.61
C HIS A 269 -14.78 3.71 -10.47
N ARG A 270 -15.94 4.16 -10.00
CA ARG A 270 -17.20 4.05 -10.76
C ARG A 270 -17.13 4.75 -12.12
N ARG A 271 -16.50 5.93 -12.18
CA ARG A 271 -16.30 6.67 -13.44
C ARG A 271 -15.39 5.90 -14.39
N LEU A 272 -14.24 5.42 -13.91
CA LEU A 272 -13.27 4.67 -14.71
C LEU A 272 -13.87 3.36 -15.24
N VAL A 273 -14.61 2.62 -14.41
CA VAL A 273 -15.28 1.40 -14.86
C VAL A 273 -16.36 1.71 -15.89
N ALA A 274 -17.06 2.85 -15.80
CA ALA A 274 -18.05 3.24 -16.79
C ALA A 274 -17.46 3.72 -18.13
N THR A 275 -16.29 4.36 -18.11
CA THR A 275 -15.69 4.98 -19.30
C THR A 275 -14.66 4.12 -20.03
N LEU A 276 -13.92 3.26 -19.32
CA LEU A 276 -12.86 2.46 -19.91
C LEU A 276 -13.40 1.23 -20.66
N GLY A 277 -12.70 0.82 -21.74
CA GLY A 277 -13.01 -0.38 -22.52
C GLY A 277 -12.87 -1.70 -21.73
N GLY A 278 -13.43 -2.80 -22.26
CA GLY A 278 -13.37 -4.16 -21.70
C GLY A 278 -11.96 -4.64 -21.37
N ASP A 279 -11.05 -4.27 -22.25
CA ASP A 279 -9.64 -4.61 -22.35
C ASP A 279 -8.72 -3.65 -21.58
N ALA A 280 -9.25 -2.58 -20.99
CA ALA A 280 -8.44 -1.62 -20.25
C ALA A 280 -7.71 -2.29 -19.06
N PRO A 281 -6.39 -2.10 -18.89
CA PRO A 281 -5.62 -2.76 -17.82
C PRO A 281 -6.18 -2.53 -16.41
N TYR A 282 -6.80 -1.38 -16.15
CA TYR A 282 -7.46 -1.10 -14.88
C TYR A 282 -8.57 -2.11 -14.54
N ARG A 283 -9.31 -2.62 -15.54
CA ARG A 283 -10.36 -3.63 -15.30
C ARG A 283 -9.79 -4.97 -14.84
N ALA A 284 -8.55 -5.30 -15.21
CA ALA A 284 -7.86 -6.51 -14.73
C ALA A 284 -7.45 -6.43 -13.24
N THR A 285 -7.52 -5.25 -12.63
CA THR A 285 -7.26 -5.06 -11.19
C THR A 285 -8.50 -5.37 -10.34
N VAL A 286 -9.69 -5.42 -10.94
CA VAL A 286 -10.95 -5.50 -10.20
C VAL A 286 -11.28 -6.95 -9.85
N GLU A 287 -11.36 -7.20 -8.55
CA GLU A 287 -11.57 -8.51 -7.95
C GLU A 287 -12.91 -8.56 -7.22
N ARG A 288 -13.56 -9.73 -7.28
CA ARG A 288 -14.94 -9.92 -6.76
C ARG A 288 -15.03 -9.91 -5.23
N GLY A 289 -13.92 -10.12 -4.54
CA GLY A 289 -13.86 -10.21 -3.09
C GLY A 289 -12.51 -10.72 -2.56
N PHE A 290 -12.31 -10.62 -1.25
CA PHE A 290 -11.10 -11.09 -0.56
C PHE A 290 -10.88 -12.60 -0.66
N SER A 291 -11.91 -13.40 -0.40
CA SER A 291 -11.75 -14.86 -0.29
C SER A 291 -11.31 -15.54 -1.60
N PRO A 292 -11.84 -15.17 -2.79
CA PRO A 292 -11.31 -15.66 -4.06
C PRO A 292 -9.84 -15.31 -4.29
N LEU A 293 -9.44 -14.08 -3.94
CA LEU A 293 -8.10 -13.56 -4.15
C LEU A 293 -7.07 -14.27 -3.25
N LEU A 294 -7.37 -14.42 -1.97
CA LEU A 294 -6.52 -15.16 -1.03
C LEU A 294 -6.39 -16.65 -1.42
N ARG A 295 -7.50 -17.28 -1.85
CA ARG A 295 -7.47 -18.67 -2.34
C ARG A 295 -6.64 -18.80 -3.60
N ASP A 296 -6.72 -17.83 -4.51
CA ASP A 296 -5.87 -17.80 -5.70
C ASP A 296 -4.39 -17.63 -5.34
N LEU A 297 -4.05 -16.72 -4.43
CA LEU A 297 -2.68 -16.53 -3.95
C LEU A 297 -2.11 -17.82 -3.35
N VAL A 298 -2.82 -18.46 -2.43
CA VAL A 298 -2.40 -19.73 -1.82
C VAL A 298 -2.26 -20.83 -2.87
N ARG A 299 -3.16 -20.89 -3.85
CA ARG A 299 -3.10 -21.85 -4.95
C ARG A 299 -1.87 -21.62 -5.84
N ARG A 300 -1.56 -20.37 -6.19
CA ARG A 300 -0.36 -20.02 -6.98
C ARG A 300 0.92 -20.33 -6.22
N SER A 301 0.97 -19.93 -4.95
CA SER A 301 2.05 -20.25 -4.00
C SER A 301 2.32 -21.76 -3.90
N ARG A 302 1.28 -22.60 -3.82
CA ARG A 302 1.40 -24.07 -3.81
C ARG A 302 1.96 -24.66 -5.11
N ARG A 303 1.76 -23.98 -6.24
CA ARG A 303 2.29 -24.42 -7.55
C ARG A 303 3.72 -23.94 -7.77
N SER A 304 4.19 -22.97 -6.98
CA SER A 304 5.58 -22.55 -7.05
C SER A 304 6.48 -23.67 -6.57
N ARG A 305 7.53 -23.95 -7.35
CA ARG A 305 8.55 -24.96 -7.04
C ARG A 305 9.76 -24.38 -6.30
N LEU A 306 9.70 -23.10 -5.93
CA LEU A 306 10.70 -22.34 -5.17
C LEU A 306 10.27 -22.27 -3.70
#